data_AF-A0A5N5X310-F1
#
_entry.id   AF-A0A5N5X310-F1
#
_cell.length_a   1.000
_cell.length_b   1.000
_cell.length_c   1.000
_cell.angle_alpha   90.00
_cell.angle_beta   90.00
_cell.angle_gamma   90.00
#
_symmetry.space_group_name_H-M   'P 1'
#
loop_
_entity.id
_entity.type
_entity.pdbx_description
1 polymer ?
#
loop_
_entity_poly.entity_id
_entity_poly.type
_entity_poly.pdbx_seq_one_letter_code
_entity_poly.pdbx_strand_id
1 'polypeptide(L)'
;LRNWDPSLPEHRWENQLGRVALAGNTAHPMTFQREQGLNHAIMDAYIVCKAIESFWGDLALENRARAFQEYEAEMIQQMGEEVRLSGANSVVVHDRSKINESPSLKRGMTVEAKIEAQSVC
;
A
#
# COMPACT_ATOMS: atom_id res chain seq x y z
N LEU A 1 -0.30 15.48 -6.33
CA LEU A 1 -0.61 14.05 -6.58
C LEU A 1 -2.11 13.88 -6.48
N ARG A 2 -2.74 13.14 -7.41
CA ARG A 2 -4.14 12.74 -7.28
C ARG A 2 -4.14 11.29 -6.79
N ASN A 3 -4.24 11.11 -5.48
CA ASN A 3 -4.19 9.79 -4.87
C ASN A 3 -5.61 9.26 -4.68
N TRP A 4 -5.84 8.03 -5.10
CA TRP A 4 -7.03 7.26 -4.73
C TRP A 4 -6.76 6.58 -3.40
N ASP A 5 -7.37 7.10 -2.34
CA ASP A 5 -7.23 6.59 -0.98
C ASP A 5 -8.49 5.79 -0.59
N PRO A 6 -8.42 4.45 -0.53
CA PRO A 6 -9.58 3.61 -0.25
C PRO A 6 -10.13 3.79 1.15
N SER A 7 -9.53 4.59 2.05
CA SER A 7 -10.11 4.91 3.36
C SER A 7 -11.11 6.08 3.33
N LEU A 8 -11.13 6.89 2.26
CA LEU A 8 -12.03 8.03 2.11
C LEU A 8 -13.43 7.62 1.60
N PRO A 9 -14.52 8.19 2.14
CA PRO A 9 -15.89 7.83 1.76
C PRO A 9 -16.18 7.94 0.26
N GLU A 10 -15.62 8.94 -0.41
CA GLU A 10 -15.76 9.20 -1.86
C GLU A 10 -15.01 8.20 -2.75
N HIS A 11 -14.13 7.37 -2.17
CA HIS A 11 -13.35 6.34 -2.86
C HIS A 11 -13.86 4.92 -2.56
N ARG A 12 -15.10 4.80 -2.07
CA ARG A 12 -15.77 3.50 -1.92
C ARG A 12 -16.36 3.02 -3.25
N TRP A 13 -16.49 1.72 -3.39
CA TRP A 13 -17.16 1.07 -4.52
C TRP A 13 -18.30 0.17 -4.02
N GLU A 14 -19.19 -0.19 -4.94
CA GLU A 14 -20.26 -1.15 -4.70
C GLU A 14 -19.76 -2.56 -5.04
N ASN A 15 -19.64 -3.42 -4.04
CA ASN A 15 -19.11 -4.78 -4.18
C ASN A 15 -20.18 -5.81 -4.63
N GLN A 16 -21.43 -5.37 -4.80
CA GLN A 16 -22.55 -6.17 -5.27
C GLN A 16 -22.80 -7.44 -4.44
N LEU A 17 -22.68 -7.32 -3.11
CA LEU A 17 -22.80 -8.42 -2.15
C LEU A 17 -21.73 -9.50 -2.38
N GLY A 18 -20.48 -9.06 -2.48
CA GLY A 18 -19.30 -9.91 -2.65
C GLY A 18 -19.19 -10.58 -4.02
N ARG A 19 -19.83 -10.01 -5.06
CA ARG A 19 -19.68 -10.48 -6.46
C ARG A 19 -18.58 -9.75 -7.20
N VAL A 20 -18.27 -8.53 -6.76
CA VAL A 20 -17.22 -7.70 -7.31
C VAL A 20 -16.28 -7.37 -6.15
N ALA A 21 -14.98 -7.52 -6.36
CA ALA A 21 -13.97 -7.10 -5.40
C ALA A 21 -12.84 -6.40 -6.14
N LEU A 22 -12.35 -5.29 -5.58
CA LEU A 22 -11.15 -4.62 -6.05
C LEU A 22 -9.95 -5.06 -5.22
N ALA A 23 -8.81 -5.21 -5.87
CA ALA A 23 -7.55 -5.66 -5.25
C ALA A 23 -6.34 -5.01 -5.93
N GLY A 24 -5.21 -4.95 -5.22
CA GLY A 24 -3.98 -4.34 -5.72
C GLY A 24 -4.19 -2.89 -6.16
N ASN A 25 -3.52 -2.49 -7.25
CA ASN A 25 -3.58 -1.12 -7.76
C ASN A 25 -4.99 -0.66 -8.17
N THR A 26 -5.94 -1.57 -8.39
CA THR A 26 -7.34 -1.17 -8.67
C THR A 26 -8.07 -0.69 -7.42
N ALA A 27 -7.67 -1.17 -6.24
CA ALA A 27 -8.20 -0.75 -4.95
C ALA A 27 -7.35 0.34 -4.28
N HIS A 28 -6.03 0.25 -4.40
CA HIS A 28 -5.06 1.09 -3.68
C HIS A 28 -3.80 1.39 -4.51
N PRO A 29 -3.91 2.22 -5.56
CA PRO A 29 -2.75 2.59 -6.35
C PRO A 29 -1.74 3.38 -5.50
N MET A 30 -0.54 2.83 -5.39
CA MET A 30 0.59 3.43 -4.68
C MET A 30 1.63 3.96 -5.66
N THR A 31 2.44 4.93 -5.20
CA THR A 31 3.61 5.36 -5.97
C THR A 31 4.77 4.38 -5.80
N PHE A 32 5.62 4.29 -6.83
CA PHE A 32 6.67 3.28 -6.91
C PHE A 32 7.78 3.45 -5.86
N GLN A 33 7.99 4.64 -5.30
CA GLN A 33 9.14 4.93 -4.42
C GLN A 33 9.15 4.16 -3.09
N ARG A 34 8.05 3.52 -2.69
CA ARG A 34 7.99 2.71 -1.47
C ARG A 34 8.12 1.21 -1.75
N GLU A 35 8.02 0.78 -3.01
CA GLU A 35 8.13 -0.61 -3.46
C GLU A 35 7.16 -1.60 -2.78
N GLN A 36 6.08 -1.12 -2.15
CA GLN A 36 5.11 -1.97 -1.46
C GLN A 36 3.91 -2.39 -2.30
N GLY A 37 3.77 -1.87 -3.53
CA GLY A 37 2.61 -2.15 -4.39
C GLY A 37 2.41 -3.63 -4.68
N LEU A 38 3.50 -4.33 -5.03
CA LEU A 38 3.43 -5.75 -5.34
C LEU A 38 3.14 -6.63 -4.11
N ASN A 39 3.77 -6.32 -2.98
CA ASN A 39 3.58 -7.09 -1.75
C ASN A 39 2.12 -7.10 -1.31
N HIS A 40 1.48 -5.93 -1.31
CA HIS A 40 0.06 -5.82 -0.98
C HIS A 40 -0.84 -6.47 -2.02
N ALA A 41 -0.52 -6.35 -3.31
CA ALA A 41 -1.29 -7.02 -4.36
C ALA A 41 -1.26 -8.56 -4.26
N ILE A 42 -0.12 -9.14 -3.86
CA ILE A 42 -0.01 -10.58 -3.62
C ILE A 42 -0.81 -10.98 -2.37
N MET A 43 -0.74 -10.19 -1.30
CA MET A 43 -1.52 -10.41 -0.08
C MET A 43 -3.03 -10.39 -0.38
N ASP A 44 -3.50 -9.40 -1.14
CA ASP A 44 -4.89 -9.30 -1.57
C ASP A 44 -5.33 -10.54 -2.34
N ALA A 45 -4.54 -10.97 -3.33
CA ALA A 45 -4.86 -12.16 -4.12
C ALA A 45 -5.00 -13.40 -3.22
N TYR A 46 -4.10 -13.54 -2.23
CA TYR A 46 -4.19 -14.62 -1.25
C TYR A 46 -5.46 -14.54 -0.40
N ILE A 47 -5.77 -13.38 0.20
CA ILE A 47 -6.93 -13.23 1.08
C ILE A 47 -8.24 -13.39 0.29
N VAL A 48 -8.32 -12.86 -0.93
CA VAL A 48 -9.48 -13.04 -1.81
C VAL A 48 -9.69 -14.52 -2.15
N CYS A 49 -8.62 -15.27 -2.46
CA CYS A 49 -8.73 -16.72 -2.66
C CYS A 49 -9.24 -17.42 -1.40
N LYS A 50 -8.71 -17.08 -0.21
CA LYS A 50 -9.19 -17.62 1.08
C LYS A 50 -10.65 -17.28 1.36
N ALA A 51 -11.08 -16.06 1.04
CA ALA A 51 -12.47 -15.63 1.17
C ALA A 51 -13.37 -16.46 0.27
N ILE A 52 -12.98 -16.67 -1.00
CA ILE A 52 -13.73 -17.52 -1.94
C ILE A 52 -13.83 -18.96 -1.44
N GLU A 53 -12.72 -19.55 -0.99
CA GLU A 53 -12.69 -20.90 -0.43
C GLU A 53 -13.65 -21.06 0.77
N SER A 54 -13.79 -20.02 1.61
CA SER A 54 -14.60 -20.09 2.84
C SER A 54 -16.09 -20.35 2.61
N PHE A 55 -16.62 -19.94 1.45
CA PHE A 55 -18.02 -20.18 1.06
C PHE A 55 -18.13 -21.11 -0.15
N TRP A 56 -17.01 -21.66 -0.64
CA TRP A 56 -16.99 -22.57 -1.77
C TRP A 56 -17.63 -23.91 -1.40
N GLY A 57 -18.93 -24.05 -1.71
CA GLY A 57 -19.75 -25.22 -1.36
C GLY A 57 -21.08 -24.84 -0.72
N ASP A 58 -21.14 -23.68 -0.07
CA ASP A 58 -22.36 -23.06 0.43
C ASP A 58 -22.44 -21.62 -0.11
N LEU A 59 -23.00 -21.50 -1.32
CA LEU A 59 -23.12 -20.24 -2.06
C LEU A 59 -24.25 -19.33 -1.52
N ALA A 60 -24.62 -19.49 -0.25
CA ALA A 60 -25.51 -18.58 0.44
C ALA A 60 -25.02 -17.14 0.30
N LEU A 61 -25.94 -16.25 -0.05
CA LEU A 61 -25.66 -14.84 -0.30
C LEU A 61 -24.96 -14.18 0.89
N GLU A 62 -25.43 -14.48 2.11
CA GLU A 62 -24.92 -13.90 3.36
C GLU A 62 -23.47 -14.31 3.64
N ASN A 63 -23.11 -15.58 3.37
CA ASN A 63 -21.74 -16.07 3.57
C ASN A 63 -20.75 -15.37 2.63
N ARG A 64 -21.11 -15.26 1.35
CA ARG A 64 -20.29 -14.53 0.37
C ARG A 64 -20.18 -13.05 0.73
N ALA A 65 -21.30 -12.40 1.03
CA ALA A 65 -21.32 -10.98 1.35
C ALA A 65 -20.45 -10.68 2.58
N ARG A 66 -20.58 -11.49 3.63
CA ARG A 66 -19.76 -11.37 4.83
C ARG A 66 -18.27 -11.56 4.55
N ALA A 67 -17.89 -12.62 3.83
CA ALA A 67 -16.48 -12.91 3.55
C ALA A 67 -15.76 -11.75 2.81
N PHE A 68 -16.44 -11.15 1.82
CA PHE A 68 -15.88 -9.99 1.10
C PHE A 68 -15.97 -8.69 1.90
N GLN A 69 -16.98 -8.51 2.74
CA GLN A 69 -17.07 -7.35 3.63
C GLN A 69 -15.92 -7.34 4.66
N GLU A 70 -15.54 -8.52 5.17
CA GLU A 70 -14.39 -8.69 6.05
C GLU A 70 -13.07 -8.35 5.33
N TYR A 71 -12.87 -8.91 4.12
CA TYR A 71 -11.71 -8.59 3.28
C TYR A 71 -11.60 -7.08 3.00
N GLU A 72 -12.68 -6.46 2.52
CA GLU A 72 -12.67 -5.04 2.17
C GLU A 72 -12.44 -4.15 3.38
N ALA A 73 -13.03 -4.47 4.54
CA ALA A 73 -12.83 -3.69 5.76
C ALA A 73 -11.36 -3.67 6.19
N GLU A 74 -10.70 -4.83 6.20
CA GLU A 74 -9.28 -4.94 6.55
C GLU A 74 -8.39 -4.22 5.52
N MET A 75 -8.60 -4.50 4.23
CA MET A 75 -7.82 -3.91 3.15
C MET A 75 -7.97 -2.38 3.13
N ILE A 76 -9.17 -1.85 3.26
CA ILE A 76 -9.42 -0.40 3.32
C ILE A 76 -8.67 0.26 4.49
N GLN A 77 -8.70 -0.37 5.66
CA GLN A 77 -8.05 0.16 6.86
C GLN A 77 -6.53 0.26 6.66
N GLN A 78 -5.90 -0.81 6.17
CA GLN A 78 -4.44 -0.87 6.03
C GLN A 78 -3.96 -0.03 4.84
N MET A 79 -4.64 -0.14 3.69
CA MET A 79 -4.12 0.39 2.43
C MET A 79 -4.31 1.89 2.26
N GLY A 80 -5.28 2.49 2.95
CA GLY A 80 -5.42 3.95 2.97
C GLY A 80 -4.17 4.65 3.52
N GLU A 81 -3.58 4.09 4.59
CA GLU A 81 -2.33 4.62 5.15
C GLU A 81 -1.16 4.44 4.19
N GLU A 82 -1.03 3.25 3.60
CA GLU A 82 0.03 2.95 2.64
C GLU A 82 0.01 3.86 1.40
N VAL A 83 -1.18 4.15 0.86
CA VAL A 83 -1.34 5.12 -0.23
C VAL A 83 -0.86 6.50 0.18
N ARG A 84 -1.27 7.01 1.35
CA ARG A 84 -0.85 8.34 1.83
C ARG A 84 0.66 8.41 2.05
N LEU A 85 1.24 7.40 2.68
CA LEU A 85 2.66 7.32 2.95
C LEU A 85 3.48 7.20 1.66
N SER A 86 3.02 6.45 0.66
CA SER A 86 3.66 6.39 -0.66
C SER A 86 3.66 7.77 -1.33
N GLY A 87 2.54 8.48 -1.30
CA GLY A 87 2.43 9.85 -1.81
C GLY A 87 3.37 10.82 -1.09
N ALA A 88 3.44 10.76 0.24
CA ALA A 88 4.34 11.59 1.04
C ALA A 88 5.82 11.31 0.70
N ASN A 89 6.20 10.04 0.59
CA ASN A 89 7.55 9.63 0.18
C ASN A 89 7.91 10.20 -1.20
N SER A 90 6.97 10.14 -2.14
CA SER A 90 7.15 10.71 -3.49
C SER A 90 7.50 12.20 -3.44
N VAL A 91 6.76 12.96 -2.62
CA VAL A 91 7.01 14.39 -2.45
C VAL A 91 8.39 14.65 -1.86
N VAL A 92 8.79 13.88 -0.84
CA VAL A 92 10.11 14.03 -0.21
C VAL A 92 11.24 13.73 -1.19
N VAL A 93 11.12 12.67 -2.01
CA VAL A 93 12.15 12.29 -2.98
C VAL A 93 12.33 13.34 -4.08
N HIS A 94 11.25 14.00 -4.49
CA HIS A 94 11.31 15.03 -5.53
C HIS A 94 11.61 16.44 -5.01
N ASP A 95 11.52 16.65 -3.70
CA ASP A 95 11.85 17.93 -3.06
C ASP A 95 13.31 17.94 -2.58
N ARG A 96 14.18 18.64 -3.32
CA ARG A 96 15.61 18.73 -3.03
C ARG A 96 15.91 19.24 -1.62
N SER A 97 15.09 20.12 -1.06
CA SER A 97 15.30 20.62 0.29
C SER A 97 15.06 19.53 1.34
N LYS A 98 14.06 18.68 1.11
CA LYS A 98 13.67 17.60 2.04
C LYS A 98 14.53 16.36 1.92
N ILE A 99 14.96 15.97 0.72
CA ILE A 99 15.82 14.78 0.56
C ILE A 99 17.20 14.97 1.23
N ASN A 100 17.72 16.21 1.24
CA ASN A 100 18.96 16.57 1.95
C ASN A 100 18.84 16.40 3.47
N GLU A 101 17.62 16.50 4.00
CA GLU A 101 17.36 16.28 5.42
C GLU A 101 17.21 14.80 5.78
N SER A 102 17.07 13.92 4.78
CA SER A 102 16.76 12.51 5.00
C SER A 102 17.87 11.82 5.82
N PRO A 103 17.50 11.03 6.84
CA PRO A 103 18.47 10.32 7.65
C PRO A 103 19.36 9.37 6.85
N SER A 104 18.81 8.76 5.79
CA SER A 104 19.53 7.85 4.91
C SER A 104 20.64 8.56 4.13
N LEU A 105 20.34 9.74 3.56
CA LEU A 105 21.35 10.52 2.83
C LEU A 105 22.41 11.08 3.79
N LYS A 106 22.00 11.64 4.94
CA LYS A 106 22.94 12.16 5.96
C LYS A 106 23.89 11.09 6.47
N ARG A 107 23.38 9.88 6.77
CA ARG A 107 24.23 8.75 7.18
C ARG A 107 25.18 8.32 6.07
N GLY A 108 24.71 8.26 4.81
CA GLY A 108 25.55 7.94 3.65
C GLY A 108 26.71 8.91 3.46
N MET A 109 26.43 10.23 3.48
CA MET A 109 27.45 11.28 3.35
C MET A 109 28.48 11.25 4.51
N THR A 110 28.06 10.80 5.69
CA THR A 110 28.97 10.67 6.84
C THR A 110 29.96 9.51 6.67
N VAL A 111 29.63 8.49 5.87
CA VAL A 111 30.53 7.37 5.57
C VAL A 111 31.67 7.82 4.65
N GLU A 112 31.38 8.60 3.60
CA GLU A 112 32.41 9.17 2.71
C GLU A 112 33.39 10.07 3.47
N ALA A 113 32.89 10.97 4.31
CA ALA A 113 33.74 11.86 5.11
C ALA A 113 34.70 11.12 6.06
N LYS A 114 34.30 9.94 6.57
CA LYS A 114 35.18 9.08 7.37
C LYS A 114 36.25 8.38 6.54
N ILE A 115 35.90 7.95 5.32
CA ILE A 115 36.84 7.30 4.40
C ILE A 115 37.89 8.30 3.92
N GLU A 116 37.49 9.52 3.55
CA GLU A 116 38.43 10.59 3.18
C GLU A 116 39.35 10.96 4.34
N ALA A 117 38.83 11.09 5.55
CA ALA A 117 39.64 11.38 6.75
C ALA A 117 40.64 10.26 7.09
N GLN A 118 40.37 9.00 6.71
CA GLN A 118 41.30 7.87 6.89
C GLN A 118 42.29 7.69 5.72
N SER A 119 42.00 8.22 4.53
CA SER A 119 42.90 8.15 3.37
C SER A 119 43.97 9.25 3.35
N VAL A 120 43.81 10.29 4.18
CA VAL A 120 44.74 11.42 4.31
C VAL A 120 45.73 11.22 5.48
N CYS A 121 45.70 10.07 6.17
CA CYS A 121 46.60 9.74 7.28
C CYS A 121 47.56 8.60 6.94
#